data_AF-A0A3D4T9U0-F1
#
_entry.id   AF-A0A3D4T9U0-F1
#
_cell.length_a   1.000
_cell.length_b   1.000
_cell.length_c   1.000
_cell.angle_alpha   90.00
_cell.angle_beta   90.00
_cell.angle_gamma   90.00
#
_symmetry.space_group_name_H-M   'P 1'
#
loop_
_entity.id
_entity.type
_entity.pdbx_description
1 polymer ?
#
loop_
_entity_poly.entity_id
_entity_poly.type
_entity_poly.pdbx_seq_one_letter_code
_entity_poly.pdbx_strand_id
1 'polypeptide(L)' 'MYYLLQIDSLRNATQAVAGEQISMLGLLQKGGWIMYPLYLLFIVAVFVFVERLLAIRKASRIEPNFMKIIR' A
#
# COMPACT_ATOMS: atom_id res chain seq x y z
N MET A 1 39.89 30.16 4.82
CA MET A 1 39.04 29.28 5.66
C MET A 1 37.57 29.29 5.21
N TYR A 2 36.94 30.46 5.02
CA TYR A 2 35.53 30.56 4.57
C TYR A 2 35.24 29.98 3.17
N TYR A 3 36.19 30.09 2.23
CA TYR A 3 36.04 29.51 0.89
C TYR A 3 35.88 27.99 0.89
N LEU A 4 36.49 27.28 1.84
CA LEU A 4 36.39 25.81 1.93
C LEU A 4 34.99 25.37 2.38
N LEU A 5 34.42 26.06 3.37
CA LEU A 5 33.05 25.81 3.84
C LEU A 5 32.01 26.06 2.75
N GLN A 6 32.22 27.07 1.90
CA GLN A 6 31.32 27.35 0.78
C GLN A 6 31.41 26.26 -0.29
N ILE A 7 32.60 25.78 -0.62
CA ILE A 7 32.80 24.67 -1.56
C ILE A 7 32.15 23.38 -1.03
N ASP A 8 32.24 23.10 0.27
CA ASP A 8 31.58 21.95 0.89
C ASP A 8 30.05 22.08 0.86
N SER A 9 29.51 23.28 1.14
CA SER A 9 28.06 23.52 1.05
C SER A 9 27.52 23.34 -0.38
N LEU A 10 28.26 23.79 -1.40
CA LEU A 10 27.91 23.66 -2.81
C LEU A 10 28.06 22.22 -3.31
N ARG A 11 29.08 21.49 -2.81
CA ARG A 11 29.26 20.05 -3.07
C ARG A 11 28.18 19.20 -2.41
N ASN A 12 27.74 19.56 -1.20
CA ASN A 12 26.68 18.84 -0.49
C ASN A 12 25.31 19.11 -1.13
N ALA A 13 25.07 20.35 -1.59
CA ALA A 13 23.87 20.72 -2.35
C ALA A 13 23.80 20.02 -3.71
N THR A 14 24.92 19.87 -4.43
CA THR A 14 24.96 19.14 -5.71
C THR A 14 24.84 17.63 -5.53
N GLN A 15 25.36 17.05 -4.44
CA GLN A 15 25.16 15.64 -4.08
C GLN A 15 23.72 15.31 -3.68
N ALA A 16 23.02 16.23 -3.01
CA ALA A 16 21.59 16.06 -2.70
C ALA A 16 20.69 16.04 -3.95
N VAL A 17 21.11 16.71 -5.04
CA VAL A 17 20.34 16.80 -6.29
C VAL A 17 20.71 15.70 -7.30
N ALA A 18 21.94 15.19 -7.28
CA ALA A 18 22.42 14.18 -8.24
C ALA A 18 22.13 12.71 -7.84
N GLY A 19 21.57 12.46 -6.65
CA GLY A 19 21.53 11.13 -6.05
C GLY A 19 20.15 10.57 -5.69
N GLU A 20 19.04 11.24 -6.01
CA GLU A 20 17.72 10.74 -5.61
C GLU A 20 16.88 10.33 -6.82
N GLN A 21 17.27 9.19 -7.42
CA GLN A 21 16.31 8.34 -8.11
C GLN A 21 15.35 7.80 -7.03
N ILE A 22 14.38 8.63 -6.66
CA ILE A 22 13.37 8.27 -5.68
C ILE A 22 12.56 7.13 -6.28
N SER A 23 12.93 5.90 -5.97
CA SER A 23 12.14 4.73 -6.31
C SER A 23 10.85 4.79 -5.51
N MET A 24 9.73 4.40 -6.11
CA MET A 24 8.43 4.39 -5.42
C MET A 24 8.48 3.56 -4.12
N LEU A 25 9.30 2.51 -4.10
CA LEU A 25 9.56 1.70 -2.92
C LEU A 25 10.35 2.47 -1.84
N GLY A 26 11.29 3.32 -2.22
CA GLY A 26 12.04 4.19 -1.30
C GLY A 26 11.15 5.23 -0.62
N LEU A 27 10.14 5.76 -1.31
CA LEU A 27 9.13 6.65 -0.69
C LEU A 27 8.27 5.91 0.34
N LEU A 28 7.88 4.68 0.02
CA LEU A 28 7.08 3.87 0.91
C LEU A 28 7.85 3.54 2.20
N GLN A 29 9.15 3.28 2.09
CA GLN A 29 10.04 3.11 3.24
C GLN A 29 10.24 4.42 4.03
N LYS A 30 10.26 5.58 3.36
CA LYS A 30 10.30 6.90 4.02
C LYS A 30 8.96 7.32 4.67
N GLY A 31 7.87 6.58 4.47
CA GLY A 31 6.53 6.88 5.03
C GLY A 31 6.43 6.88 6.56
N GLY A 32 7.50 6.47 7.26
CA GLY A 32 7.60 6.57 8.71
C GLY A 32 6.72 5.60 9.47
N TRP A 33 6.59 5.82 10.78
CA TRP A 33 5.91 4.92 11.72
C TRP A 33 4.42 4.69 11.40
N ILE A 34 3.75 5.68 10.79
CA ILE A 34 2.33 5.63 10.40
C ILE A 34 2.03 4.54 9.35
N MET A 35 3.04 4.03 8.64
CA MET A 35 2.84 2.94 7.69
C MET A 35 2.42 1.62 8.36
N TYR A 36 2.91 1.34 9.58
CA TYR A 36 2.61 0.08 10.27
C TYR A 36 1.10 -0.11 10.54
N PRO A 37 0.38 0.85 11.15
CA PRO A 37 -1.07 0.73 11.34
C PRO A 37 -1.83 0.74 10.00
N LEU A 38 -1.35 1.46 8.98
CA LEU A 38 -1.95 1.44 7.65
C LEU A 38 -1.91 0.03 7.03
N TYR A 39 -0.78 -0.68 7.13
CA TYR A 39 -0.65 -2.05 6.66
C TYR A 39 -1.58 -3.01 7.41
N LEU A 40 -1.71 -2.85 8.73
CA LEU A 40 -2.64 -3.64 9.53
C LEU A 40 -4.09 -3.42 9.07
N LEU A 41 -4.49 -2.15 8.91
CA LEU A 41 -5.82 -1.79 8.42
C LEU A 41 -6.08 -2.33 7.02
N PHE A 42 -5.07 -2.33 6.14
CA PHE A 42 -5.18 -2.91 4.81
C PHE A 42 -5.45 -4.42 4.86
N ILE A 43 -4.73 -5.17 5.70
CA ILE A 43 -4.96 -6.61 5.88
C ILE A 43 -6.37 -6.89 6.40
N VAL A 44 -6.81 -6.12 7.41
CA VAL A 44 -8.18 -6.23 7.95
C VAL A 44 -9.23 -5.92 6.88
N ALA A 45 -9.01 -4.88 6.09
CA ALA A 45 -9.92 -4.50 5.01
C ALA A 45 -10.05 -5.61 3.96
N VAL A 46 -8.93 -6.21 3.53
CA VAL A 46 -8.92 -7.33 2.58
C VAL A 46 -9.67 -8.53 3.15
N PHE A 47 -9.45 -8.86 4.43
CA PHE A 47 -10.16 -9.95 5.10
C PHE A 47 -11.69 -9.75 5.07
N VAL A 48 -12.17 -8.59 5.53
CA VAL A 48 -13.60 -8.25 5.54
C VAL A 48 -14.19 -8.28 4.12
N PHE A 49 -13.43 -7.80 3.14
CA PHE A 49 -13.88 -7.77 1.75
C PHE A 49 -14.09 -9.18 1.18
N VAL A 50 -13.16 -10.10 1.46
CA VAL A 50 -13.24 -11.50 1.01
C VAL A 50 -14.40 -12.23 1.67
N GLU A 51 -14.59 -12.07 2.99
CA GLU A 51 -15.72 -12.69 3.70
C GLU A 51 -17.06 -12.21 3.12
N ARG A 52 -17.21 -10.91 2.91
CA ARG A 52 -18.43 -10.34 2.32
C ARG A 52 -18.66 -10.85 0.90
N LEU A 53 -17.60 -10.98 0.08
CA LEU A 53 -17.72 -11.54 -1.27
C LEU A 53 -18.16 -13.00 -1.25
N LEU A 54 -17.60 -13.83 -0.38
CA LEU A 54 -17.99 -15.24 -0.24
C LEU A 54 -19.43 -15.39 0.27
N ALA A 55 -19.84 -14.57 1.24
CA ALA A 55 -21.22 -14.56 1.75
C ALA A 55 -22.23 -14.25 0.65
N ILE A 56 -21.98 -13.22 -0.17
CA ILE A 56 -22.83 -12.86 -1.32
C ILE A 56 -22.86 -14.01 -2.33
N ARG A 57 -21.70 -14.60 -2.66
CA ARG A 57 -21.64 -15.73 -3.61
C ARG A 57 -22.38 -16.97 -3.11
N LYS A 58 -22.36 -17.23 -1.81
CA LYS A 58 -23.10 -18.33 -1.18
C LYS A 58 -24.61 -18.07 -1.23
N ALA A 59 -25.05 -16.86 -0.91
CA ALA A 59 -26.46 -16.47 -1.01
C ALA A 59 -26.98 -16.45 -2.46
N SER A 60 -26.11 -16.13 -3.43
CA SER A 60 -26.44 -16.15 -4.86
C SER A 60 -26.58 -17.54 -5.46
N ARG A 61 -26.11 -18.61 -4.78
CA ARG A 61 -26.32 -19.99 -5.22
C ARG A 61 -27.75 -20.40 -4.85
N ILE A 62 -28.69 -20.10 -5.75
CA ILE A 62 -30.06 -20.61 -5.65
C ILE A 62 -30.00 -22.14 -5.82
N GLU A 63 -30.54 -22.87 -4.84
CA GLU A 63 -30.56 -24.33 -4.82
C GLU A 63 -31.26 -24.84 -6.11
N PRO A 64 -30.58 -25.62 -6.96
CA PRO A 64 -31.19 -26.15 -8.19
C PRO A 64 -32.38 -27.09 -7.91
N ASN A 65 -32.53 -27.53 -6.66
CA ASN A 65 -33.62 -28.39 -6.22
C ASN A 65 -34.95 -27.66 -5.97
N PHE A 66 -34.98 -26.31 -5.88
CA PHE A 66 -36.26 -25.57 -5.80
C PHE A 66 -37.10 -25.71 -7.08
N MET A 67 -36.46 -25.88 -8.24
CA MET A 67 -37.18 -26.13 -9.50
C MET A 67 -37.67 -27.58 -9.65
N LYS A 68 -37.20 -28.50 -8.79
CA LYS A 68 -37.50 -29.94 -8.91
C LYS A 68 -38.71 -30.38 -8.08
N ILE A 69 -39.18 -29.54 -7.15
CA ILE A 69 -40.28 -29.85 -6.23
C ILE A 69 -41.66 -29.45 -6.80
N ILE A 70 -41.72 -28.63 -7.86
CA ILE A 70 -42.97 -28.16 -8.47
C ILE A 70 -43.34 -28.96 -9.74
N ARG A 71 -43.21 -30.29 -9.71
CA ARG A 71 -43.81 -31.18 -10.73
C ARG A 71 -44.82 -32.11 -10.08
#